data_AF-A0A8X6TR95-F1
#
_entry.id   AF-A0A8X6TR95-F1
#
_cell.length_a   1.000
_cell.length_b   1.000
_cell.length_c   1.000
_cell.angle_alpha   90.00
_cell.angle_beta   90.00
_cell.angle_gamma   90.00
#
_symmetry.space_group_name_H-M   'P 1'
#
loop_
_entity.id
_entity.type
_entity.pdbx_description
1 polymer ?
#
loop_
_entity_poly.entity_id
_entity_poly.type
_entity_poly.pdbx_seq_one_letter_code
_entity_poly.pdbx_strand_id
1 'polypeptide(L)'
;MEYLKNEYIFAFDFVSFVIKSYDPSWKTLSLLPRSDVNCFFFTQSISEAVAYILDKSVSSNASYCFDHWFKRQQINYENIKNLIKNFTVNVCMEEFSPSTFLETCSFISELSALAYIYGVCGAPPYAIFCITHILSYFKKHEQFFDFSWSELEEIALGMKLT
;
A
#
# COMPACT_ATOMS: atom_id res chain seq x y z
N MET A 1 -12.16 -6.86 20.46
CA MET A 1 -11.31 -6.50 19.32
C MET A 1 -10.41 -5.39 19.79
N GLU A 2 -9.26 -5.74 20.38
CA GLU A 2 -8.22 -4.76 20.72
C GLU A 2 -7.82 -4.00 19.47
N TYR A 3 -7.92 -2.67 19.54
CA TYR A 3 -7.28 -1.68 18.68
C TYR A 3 -6.73 -2.24 17.37
N LEU A 4 -7.52 -2.19 16.29
CA LEU A 4 -6.91 -2.15 14.96
C LEU A 4 -5.96 -0.96 14.99
N LYS A 5 -4.67 -1.23 15.08
CA LYS A 5 -3.67 -0.18 15.22
C LYS A 5 -3.79 0.75 14.01
N ASN A 6 -3.50 2.03 14.21
CA ASN A 6 -3.59 3.08 13.18
C ASN A 6 -2.94 2.67 11.84
N GLU A 7 -1.89 1.85 11.89
CA GLU A 7 -1.18 1.30 10.75
C GLU A 7 -2.05 0.37 9.90
N TYR A 8 -2.90 -0.45 10.53
CA TYR A 8 -3.83 -1.32 9.82
C TYR A 8 -4.89 -0.51 9.09
N ILE A 9 -5.42 0.54 9.73
CA ILE A 9 -6.44 1.40 9.13
C ILE A 9 -5.87 2.06 7.88
N PHE A 10 -4.67 2.66 8.00
CA PHE A 10 -3.95 3.20 6.86
C PHE A 10 -3.74 2.16 5.76
N ALA A 11 -3.20 0.97 6.10
CA ALA A 11 -2.93 -0.08 5.13
C ALA A 11 -4.20 -0.56 4.41
N PHE A 12 -5.30 -0.69 5.15
CA PHE A 12 -6.60 -1.08 4.62
C PHE A 12 -7.15 -0.04 3.65
N ASP A 13 -7.16 1.24 4.04
CA ASP A 13 -7.66 2.34 3.21
C ASP A 13 -6.81 2.50 1.94
N PHE A 14 -5.48 2.41 2.09
CA PHE A 14 -4.53 2.49 0.98
C PHE A 14 -4.76 1.36 -0.03
N VAL A 15 -4.72 0.10 0.41
CA VAL A 15 -4.90 -1.06 -0.48
C VAL A 15 -6.28 -1.03 -1.13
N SER A 16 -7.31 -0.63 -0.38
CA SER A 16 -8.67 -0.50 -0.91
C SER A 16 -8.78 0.59 -1.96
N PHE A 17 -8.09 1.71 -1.79
CA PHE A 17 -8.05 2.79 -2.77
C PHE A 17 -7.45 2.29 -4.09
N VAL A 18 -6.29 1.62 -4.01
CA VAL A 18 -5.64 1.06 -5.20
C VAL A 18 -6.50 -0.01 -5.85
N ILE A 19 -7.05 -0.98 -5.11
CA ILE A 19 -7.88 -2.03 -5.74
C ILE A 19 -9.09 -1.44 -6.46
N LYS A 20 -9.72 -0.40 -5.91
CA LYS A 20 -10.84 0.28 -6.57
C LYS A 20 -10.49 0.93 -7.90
N SER A 21 -9.23 1.30 -8.14
CA SER A 21 -8.82 1.82 -9.45
C SER A 21 -8.76 0.71 -10.51
N TYR A 22 -8.63 -0.55 -10.10
CA TYR A 22 -8.60 -1.72 -10.99
C TYR A 22 -9.96 -2.47 -11.05
N ASP A 23 -10.65 -2.59 -9.93
CA ASP A 23 -11.98 -3.20 -9.80
C ASP A 23 -12.91 -2.28 -9.00
N PRO A 24 -13.70 -1.42 -9.69
CA PRO A 24 -14.65 -0.52 -9.06
C PRO A 24 -15.76 -1.24 -8.26
N SER A 25 -15.97 -2.54 -8.49
CA SER A 25 -16.98 -3.33 -7.78
C SER A 25 -16.54 -3.80 -6.39
N TRP A 26 -15.26 -3.61 -6.05
CA TRP A 26 -14.70 -3.99 -4.75
C TRP A 26 -15.44 -3.33 -3.59
N LYS A 27 -16.19 -4.15 -2.85
CA LYS A 27 -16.92 -3.73 -1.66
C LYS A 27 -15.95 -3.57 -0.50
N THR A 28 -15.70 -2.32 -0.13
CA THR A 28 -15.00 -2.00 1.11
C THR A 28 -15.96 -2.25 2.26
N LEU A 29 -15.68 -3.23 3.10
CA LEU A 29 -16.22 -3.24 4.45
C LEU A 29 -15.61 -2.04 5.15
N SER A 30 -16.33 -0.92 5.24
CA SER A 30 -15.93 0.18 6.11
C SER A 30 -15.90 -0.37 7.53
N LEU A 31 -14.73 -0.79 7.99
CA LEU A 31 -14.55 -1.38 9.33
C LEU A 31 -14.71 -0.33 10.44
N LEU A 32 -14.86 0.95 10.08
CA LEU A 32 -15.02 2.04 11.03
C LEU A 32 -16.17 2.97 10.62
N PRO A 33 -17.15 3.23 11.52
CA PRO A 33 -18.11 4.30 11.31
C PRO A 33 -17.36 5.63 11.22
N ARG A 34 -17.72 6.43 10.21
CA ARG A 34 -17.14 7.77 9.91
C ARG A 34 -17.58 8.83 10.92
N SER A 35 -17.41 8.60 12.22
CA SER A 35 -17.69 9.59 13.25
C SER A 35 -16.40 10.05 13.94
N ASP A 36 -16.23 11.37 13.92
CA ASP A 36 -15.40 12.21 14.78
C ASP A 36 -13.94 12.48 14.37
N VAL A 37 -13.83 13.36 13.37
CA VAL A 37 -13.00 14.58 13.31
C VAL A 37 -11.45 14.48 13.41
N ASN A 38 -10.79 13.43 13.89
CA ASN A 38 -9.33 13.56 14.19
C ASN A 38 -8.36 12.42 13.82
N CYS A 39 -8.72 11.38 13.05
CA CYS A 39 -7.83 10.20 12.93
C CYS A 39 -7.63 9.60 11.52
N PHE A 40 -7.71 10.39 10.43
CA PHE A 40 -7.47 9.83 9.09
C PHE A 40 -5.99 9.98 8.69
N PHE A 41 -5.23 8.88 8.80
CA PHE A 41 -3.84 8.80 8.29
C PHE A 41 -3.77 8.69 6.77
N PHE A 42 -4.86 8.29 6.12
CA PHE A 42 -4.97 8.26 4.66
C PHE A 42 -5.76 9.48 4.18
N THR A 43 -5.05 10.57 3.86
CA THR A 43 -5.65 11.86 3.50
C THR A 43 -5.95 11.95 2.00
N GLN A 44 -6.71 12.98 1.60
CA GLN A 44 -6.97 13.29 0.19
C GLN A 44 -5.65 13.51 -0.58
N SER A 45 -4.70 14.22 0.03
CA SER A 45 -3.35 14.45 -0.52
C SER A 45 -2.64 13.12 -0.83
N ILE A 46 -2.70 12.17 0.11
CA ILE A 46 -2.12 10.84 -0.07
C ILE A 46 -2.84 10.10 -1.21
N SER A 47 -4.18 10.15 -1.27
CA SER A 47 -4.93 9.52 -2.36
C SER A 47 -4.55 10.07 -3.75
N GLU A 48 -4.35 11.38 -3.85
CA GLU A 48 -3.92 12.05 -5.09
C GLU A 48 -2.48 11.67 -5.46
N ALA A 49 -1.56 11.62 -4.48
CA ALA A 49 -0.19 11.18 -4.70
C ALA A 49 -0.12 9.72 -5.15
N VAL A 50 -0.93 8.84 -4.54
CA VAL A 50 -1.02 7.44 -4.98
C VAL A 50 -1.54 7.35 -6.41
N ALA A 51 -2.60 8.08 -6.76
CA ALA A 51 -3.10 8.12 -8.14
C ALA A 51 -2.00 8.58 -9.13
N TYR A 52 -1.25 9.61 -8.75
CA TYR A 52 -0.12 10.10 -9.53
C TYR A 52 1.03 9.09 -9.67
N ILE A 53 1.39 8.37 -8.61
CA ILE A 53 2.42 7.32 -8.62
C ILE A 53 2.00 6.18 -9.55
N LEU A 54 0.71 5.81 -9.53
CA LEU A 54 0.16 4.78 -10.42
C LEU A 54 0.12 5.25 -11.89
N ASP A 55 -0.19 6.52 -12.14
CA ASP A 55 -0.24 7.10 -13.48
C ASP A 55 1.14 7.36 -14.09
N LYS A 56 2.13 7.78 -13.30
CA LYS A 56 3.53 7.87 -13.75
C LYS A 56 4.09 6.47 -13.90
N SER A 57 5.00 6.30 -14.85
CA SER A 57 5.73 5.05 -15.13
C SER A 57 6.60 4.53 -13.98
N VAL A 58 6.34 4.87 -12.72
CA VAL A 58 6.78 4.11 -11.54
C VAL A 58 5.91 2.84 -11.39
N SER A 59 4.67 2.88 -11.92
CA SER A 59 3.85 1.70 -12.26
C SER A 59 4.52 0.78 -13.30
N SER A 60 5.65 1.18 -13.89
CA SER A 60 6.44 0.31 -14.76
C SER A 60 7.13 -0.83 -14.01
N ASN A 61 7.02 -0.94 -12.68
CA ASN A 61 7.55 -2.10 -11.96
C ASN A 61 6.48 -3.11 -11.58
N ALA A 62 5.30 -2.74 -11.06
CA ALA A 62 4.33 -3.76 -10.62
C ALA A 62 3.64 -4.45 -11.81
N SER A 63 3.15 -3.68 -12.77
CA SER A 63 2.56 -4.23 -14.01
C SER A 63 3.60 -5.00 -14.84
N TYR A 64 4.84 -4.51 -14.94
CA TYR A 64 5.94 -5.23 -15.59
C TYR A 64 6.33 -6.51 -14.86
N CYS A 65 6.52 -6.47 -13.53
CA CYS A 65 6.78 -7.64 -12.71
C CYS A 65 5.64 -8.65 -12.84
N PHE A 66 4.39 -8.19 -12.88
CA PHE A 66 3.22 -9.03 -13.07
C PHE A 66 3.25 -9.74 -14.44
N ASP A 67 3.44 -8.98 -15.52
CA ASP A 67 3.48 -9.51 -16.89
C ASP A 67 4.70 -10.42 -17.15
N HIS A 68 5.87 -10.09 -16.60
CA HIS A 68 7.09 -10.85 -16.84
C HIS A 68 7.28 -12.04 -15.91
N TRP A 69 6.93 -11.92 -14.63
CA TRP A 69 7.18 -12.98 -13.64
C TRP A 69 5.96 -13.86 -13.45
N PHE A 70 4.74 -13.30 -13.40
CA PHE A 70 3.56 -14.08 -13.01
C PHE A 70 2.80 -14.66 -14.19
N LYS A 71 2.62 -13.90 -15.27
CA LYS A 71 1.97 -14.42 -16.49
C LYS A 71 2.71 -15.64 -17.07
N ARG A 72 4.02 -15.75 -16.83
CA ARG A 72 4.86 -16.86 -17.30
C ARG A 72 5.05 -18.01 -16.30
N GLN A 73 4.86 -17.81 -14.99
CA GLN A 73 5.17 -18.82 -13.95
C GLN A 73 3.97 -19.37 -13.17
N GLN A 74 2.76 -19.29 -13.74
CA GLN A 74 1.49 -19.60 -13.06
C GLN A 74 1.26 -18.73 -11.81
N ILE A 75 0.30 -17.80 -11.94
CA ILE A 75 -0.10 -16.91 -10.85
C ILE A 75 -0.75 -17.74 -9.75
N ASN A 76 -0.10 -17.82 -8.59
CA ASN A 76 -0.66 -18.47 -7.41
C ASN A 76 -0.34 -17.67 -6.15
N TYR A 77 -1.08 -17.96 -5.09
CA TYR A 77 -1.01 -17.24 -3.83
C TYR A 77 0.39 -17.26 -3.20
N GLU A 78 1.11 -18.38 -3.25
CA GLU A 78 2.43 -18.47 -2.64
C GLU A 78 3.50 -17.71 -3.40
N ASN A 79 3.45 -17.69 -4.73
CA ASN A 79 4.37 -16.87 -5.52
C ASN A 79 4.18 -15.38 -5.23
N ILE A 80 2.93 -14.92 -5.13
CA ILE A 80 2.62 -13.52 -4.80
C ILE A 80 3.08 -13.18 -3.38
N LYS A 81 2.83 -14.05 -2.40
CA LYS A 81 3.30 -13.85 -1.03
C LYS A 81 4.81 -13.76 -0.94
N ASN A 82 5.52 -14.69 -1.58
CA ASN A 82 6.98 -14.71 -1.56
C ASN A 82 7.56 -13.43 -2.16
N LEU A 83 6.98 -12.92 -3.25
CA LEU A 83 7.42 -11.66 -3.83
C LEU A 83 7.18 -10.46 -2.91
N ILE A 84 5.94 -10.29 -2.44
CA ILE A 84 5.59 -9.18 -1.54
C ILE A 84 6.44 -9.23 -0.27
N LYS A 85 6.67 -10.43 0.28
CA LYS A 85 7.52 -10.65 1.45
C LYS A 85 8.97 -10.21 1.18
N ASN A 86 9.56 -10.65 0.07
CA ASN A 86 10.95 -10.29 -0.26
C ASN A 86 11.09 -8.76 -0.44
N PHE A 87 10.13 -8.13 -1.11
CA PHE A 87 10.11 -6.68 -1.27
C PHE A 87 9.99 -5.97 0.09
N THR A 88 9.07 -6.44 0.93
CA THR A 88 8.85 -5.92 2.29
C THR A 88 10.12 -6.03 3.14
N VAL A 89 10.83 -7.17 3.09
CA VAL A 89 12.07 -7.37 3.85
C VAL A 89 13.16 -6.40 3.39
N ASN A 90 13.33 -6.22 2.08
CA ASN A 90 14.32 -5.30 1.54
C ASN A 90 14.04 -3.86 1.99
N VAL A 91 12.78 -3.43 1.92
CA VAL A 91 12.38 -2.09 2.36
C VAL A 91 12.64 -1.87 3.85
N CYS A 92 12.36 -2.88 4.69
CA CYS A 92 12.67 -2.78 6.12
C CYS A 92 14.18 -2.79 6.42
N MET A 93 15.05 -3.18 5.49
CA MET A 93 16.50 -3.11 5.64
C MET A 93 17.09 -1.77 5.17
N GLU A 94 16.32 -0.99 4.42
CA GLU A 94 16.72 0.32 3.91
C GLU A 94 16.43 1.43 4.93
N GLU A 95 17.11 2.57 4.76
CA GLU A 95 16.79 3.76 5.54
C GLU A 95 15.39 4.27 5.17
N PHE A 96 14.61 4.64 6.18
CA PHE A 96 13.25 5.12 5.95
C PHE A 96 13.26 6.43 5.14
N SER A 97 12.51 6.44 4.06
CA SER A 97 12.17 7.64 3.28
C SER A 97 10.65 7.64 3.06
N PRO A 98 9.94 8.74 3.38
CA PRO A 98 8.49 8.76 3.18
C PRO A 98 8.07 8.62 1.72
N SER A 99 8.87 9.11 0.76
CA SER A 99 8.59 8.93 -0.67
C SER A 99 8.71 7.46 -1.08
N THR A 100 9.82 6.82 -0.71
CA THR A 100 10.07 5.38 -0.97
C THR A 100 9.02 4.51 -0.28
N PHE A 101 8.54 4.94 0.89
CA PHE A 101 7.45 4.27 1.60
C PHE A 101 6.12 4.35 0.83
N LEU A 102 5.72 5.52 0.31
CA LEU A 102 4.52 5.65 -0.52
C LEU A 102 4.63 4.83 -1.81
N GLU A 103 5.78 4.87 -2.48
CA GLU A 103 6.06 4.09 -3.69
C GLU A 103 5.98 2.59 -3.40
N THR A 104 6.55 2.14 -2.28
CA THR A 104 6.48 0.74 -1.83
C THR A 104 5.04 0.30 -1.56
N CYS A 105 4.27 1.11 -0.82
CA CYS A 105 2.87 0.81 -0.54
C CYS A 105 2.06 0.75 -1.82
N SER A 106 2.33 1.65 -2.77
CA SER A 106 1.70 1.67 -4.10
C SER A 106 2.04 0.39 -4.88
N PHE A 107 3.31 0.00 -4.93
CA PHE A 107 3.76 -1.22 -5.60
C PHE A 107 3.13 -2.49 -5.02
N ILE A 108 3.16 -2.66 -3.69
CA ILE A 108 2.56 -3.83 -3.01
C ILE A 108 1.06 -3.88 -3.28
N SER A 109 0.38 -2.73 -3.19
CA SER A 109 -1.05 -2.63 -3.41
C SER A 109 -1.43 -2.93 -4.87
N GLU A 110 -0.70 -2.36 -5.83
CA GLU A 110 -0.90 -2.60 -7.26
C GLU A 110 -0.69 -4.08 -7.62
N LEU A 111 0.41 -4.68 -7.16
CA LEU A 111 0.68 -6.10 -7.38
C LEU A 111 -0.44 -6.98 -6.81
N SER A 112 -0.97 -6.62 -5.63
CA SER A 112 -2.08 -7.35 -5.01
C SER A 112 -3.40 -7.18 -5.76
N ALA A 113 -3.65 -5.98 -6.31
CA ALA A 113 -4.83 -5.69 -7.13
C ALA A 113 -4.80 -6.51 -8.42
N LEU A 114 -3.66 -6.51 -9.13
CA LEU A 114 -3.45 -7.34 -10.31
C LEU A 114 -3.64 -8.83 -9.98
N ALA A 115 -3.00 -9.33 -8.92
CA ALA A 115 -3.17 -10.73 -8.52
C ALA A 115 -4.63 -11.09 -8.20
N TYR A 116 -5.36 -10.18 -7.56
CA TYR A 116 -6.77 -10.35 -7.26
C TYR A 116 -7.63 -10.48 -8.53
N ILE A 117 -7.44 -9.58 -9.51
CA ILE A 117 -8.16 -9.62 -10.80
C ILE A 117 -7.95 -10.95 -11.52
N TYR A 118 -6.77 -11.54 -11.39
CA TYR A 118 -6.42 -12.84 -11.98
C TYR A 118 -6.80 -14.05 -11.09
N GLY A 119 -7.59 -13.84 -10.04
CA GLY A 119 -8.21 -14.91 -9.24
C GLY A 119 -7.50 -15.26 -7.92
N VAL A 120 -6.47 -14.51 -7.51
CA VAL A 120 -5.78 -14.73 -6.23
C VAL A 120 -6.49 -13.95 -5.12
N CYS A 121 -7.61 -14.46 -4.63
CA CYS A 121 -8.46 -13.79 -3.62
C CYS A 121 -7.74 -13.44 -2.31
N GLY A 122 -6.66 -14.14 -1.96
CA GLY A 122 -5.86 -13.89 -0.76
C GLY A 122 -4.84 -12.76 -0.87
N ALA A 123 -4.59 -12.21 -2.07
CA ALA A 123 -3.54 -11.20 -2.27
C ALA A 123 -3.83 -9.87 -1.55
N PRO A 124 -5.05 -9.29 -1.58
CA PRO A 124 -5.33 -8.04 -0.88
C PRO A 124 -5.17 -8.11 0.64
N PRO A 125 -5.73 -9.12 1.36
CA PRO A 125 -5.49 -9.25 2.80
C PRO A 125 -4.00 -9.38 3.16
N TYR A 126 -3.21 -10.04 2.30
CA TYR A 126 -1.77 -10.18 2.52
C TYR A 126 -1.01 -8.86 2.31
N ALA A 127 -1.39 -8.06 1.32
CA ALA A 127 -0.84 -6.71 1.12
C ALA A 127 -1.10 -5.81 2.33
N ILE A 128 -2.33 -5.81 2.85
CA ILE A 128 -2.70 -5.07 4.06
C ILE A 128 -1.83 -5.50 5.24
N PHE A 129 -1.65 -6.80 5.43
CA PHE A 129 -0.76 -7.36 6.45
C PHE A 129 0.67 -6.85 6.31
N CYS A 130 1.26 -6.91 5.11
CA CYS A 130 2.63 -6.45 4.85
C CYS A 130 2.81 -4.95 5.13
N ILE A 131 1.93 -4.10 4.61
CA ILE A 131 2.02 -2.64 4.83
C ILE A 131 1.86 -2.30 6.31
N THR A 132 0.95 -2.97 7.03
CA THR A 132 0.80 -2.83 8.48
C THR A 132 2.10 -3.16 9.22
N HIS A 133 2.79 -4.22 8.78
CA HIS A 133 4.07 -4.65 9.37
C HIS A 133 5.24 -3.72 9.03
N ILE A 134 5.30 -3.16 7.83
CA ILE A 134 6.29 -2.14 7.44
C ILE A 134 6.15 -0.91 8.34
N LEU A 135 4.93 -0.39 8.48
CA LEU A 135 4.65 0.75 9.36
C LEU A 135 4.97 0.45 10.82
N SER A 136 4.59 -0.73 11.30
CA SER A 136 4.90 -1.16 12.67
C SER A 136 6.40 -1.29 12.91
N TYR A 137 7.16 -1.73 11.89
CA TYR A 137 8.62 -1.82 11.94
C TYR A 137 9.23 -0.43 12.07
N PHE A 138 8.92 0.49 11.16
CA PHE A 138 9.49 1.83 11.20
C PHE A 138 9.10 2.59 12.48
N LYS A 139 7.89 2.42 12.99
CA LYS A 139 7.49 2.95 14.31
C LYS A 139 8.30 2.38 15.47
N LYS A 140 8.46 1.05 15.50
CA LYS A 140 9.23 0.37 16.57
C LYS A 140 10.71 0.78 16.57
N HIS A 141 11.24 1.09 15.40
CA HIS A 141 12.62 1.51 15.20
C HIS A 141 12.82 3.02 15.25
N GLU A 142 11.80 3.79 15.69
CA GLU A 142 11.90 5.25 15.82
C GLU A 142 12.22 5.97 14.49
N GLN A 143 11.84 5.35 13.36
CA GLN A 143 12.03 5.87 12.02
C GLN A 143 10.76 6.52 11.45
N PHE A 144 9.61 6.29 12.09
CA PHE A 144 8.33 6.85 11.67
C PHE A 144 7.43 7.12 12.86
N PHE A 145 6.92 8.34 12.99
CA PHE A 145 6.10 8.77 14.13
C PHE A 145 4.85 9.51 13.65
N ASP A 146 3.98 9.90 14.59
CA ASP A 146 2.75 10.59 14.20
C ASP A 146 3.01 11.99 13.58
N PHE A 147 4.11 12.66 13.94
CA PHE A 147 4.57 13.86 13.23
C PHE A 147 5.09 13.56 11.81
N SER A 148 5.66 12.36 11.60
CA SER A 148 6.14 11.93 10.28
C SER A 148 4.99 11.66 9.30
N TRP A 149 3.74 11.52 9.76
CA TRP A 149 2.58 11.56 8.86
C TRP A 149 2.39 12.93 8.22
N SER A 150 2.74 14.02 8.92
CA SER A 150 2.69 15.36 8.31
C SER A 150 3.73 15.47 7.19
N GLU A 151 4.92 14.91 7.38
CA GLU A 151 5.95 14.81 6.32
C GLU A 151 5.47 13.99 5.13
N LEU A 152 4.78 12.87 5.38
CA LEU A 152 4.16 12.05 4.34
C LEU A 152 3.12 12.84 3.53
N GLU A 153 2.30 13.64 4.21
CA GLU A 153 1.30 14.50 3.58
C GLU A 153 1.94 15.64 2.78
N GLU A 154 2.98 16.28 3.30
CA GLU A 154 3.75 17.30 2.58
C GLU A 154 4.39 16.75 1.31
N ILE A 155 4.98 15.55 1.39
CA ILE A 155 5.54 14.86 0.22
C ILE A 155 4.44 14.53 -0.79
N ALA A 156 3.30 14.03 -0.33
CA ALA A 156 2.16 13.76 -1.19
C ALA A 156 1.65 15.02 -1.92
N LEU A 157 1.59 16.15 -1.22
CA LEU A 157 1.28 17.46 -1.82
C LEU A 157 2.35 17.91 -2.81
N GLY A 158 3.62 17.69 -2.52
CA GLY A 158 4.75 18.03 -3.39
C GLY A 158 4.75 17.26 -4.70
N MET A 159 4.42 15.96 -4.67
CA MET A 159 4.34 15.10 -5.85
C MET A 159 3.30 15.59 -6.88
N LYS A 160 2.21 16.22 -6.42
CA LYS A 160 1.17 16.81 -7.28
C LYS A 160 1.64 18.00 -8.10
N LEU A 161 2.60 18.77 -7.59
CA LEU A 161 3.04 20.04 -8.17
C LEU A 161 4.11 19.88 -9.26
N THR A 162 4.47 18.63 -9.59
CA THR A 162 5.51 18.25 -10.55
C THR A 162 4.98 17.44 -11.72
#